data_AF-A0A9X6RPD4-F1
#
_entry.id   AF-A0A9X6RPD4-F1
#
_cell.length_a   1.000
_cell.length_b   1.000
_cell.length_c   1.000
_cell.angle_alpha   90.00
_cell.angle_beta   90.00
_cell.angle_gamma   90.00
#
_symmetry.space_group_name_H-M   'P 1'
#
loop_
_entity.id
_entity.type
_entity.pdbx_description
1 polymer ?
#
loop_
_entity_poly.entity_id
_entity_poly.type
_entity_poly.pdbx_seq_one_letter_code
_entity_poly.pdbx_strand_id
1 'polypeptide(L)'
;MKINPLNVFRRLVRFYENEFKESSAEINGKELKLADEIASLIDHILDSSEMSVENETELDIEDEMAEIDFNKIHDYWNDDDDDDNDDDDDINSADGSTPPSQPSLQHSSYRPSHPEKAYTFVSLEDKIKHRFKFISHRRYLYSWEAQIGDGGSRNNKLTEIWKETLAAFRRAKRQRLPIHDGDLRRFALTANKSAGLLGFKATLRWVQTFKKANRIVSRKITKFVTEKSVLQDADIQQAGVDFVKDVKPLMEYVGLDNVKNTDQTGFNREMHSGRTLADKGVKQIESKMQSANAMTHSYTIQPILSAAGVLAPKMLVVIQENSGKFGPIVKKSLPTTPNLVIRASKSGKLDKAILKDFYKEVFFTGVTEPTLLLVDSWGAHMDEVLVDECKPKDLNLNVRIIPPGTTGKVQPFDVFYFRQKKAFIKFVDDRVIIDDIPFILHQRNSLIQLQSLTHNQFCSPRFRAAWQYPWYKAGYLDERPPQFDTPVEFCFKGPGVDAGDSCRKCTDSMFLKCGWCQEKLCFAHWWGLGYDSNGELIKCHYCTHYID
;
A
#
# COMPACT_ATOMS: atom_id res chain seq x y z
N MET A 1 19.14 -9.12 23.25
CA MET A 1 18.54 -8.33 24.35
C MET A 1 18.18 -6.96 23.79
N LYS A 2 16.90 -6.55 23.77
CA LYS A 2 16.53 -5.20 23.26
C LYS A 2 16.79 -4.16 24.36
N ILE A 3 17.64 -3.17 24.07
CA ILE A 3 17.82 -2.00 24.93
C ILE A 3 16.56 -1.13 24.82
N ASN A 4 15.98 -0.74 25.96
CA ASN A 4 14.85 0.19 26.01
C ASN A 4 15.42 1.62 26.18
N PRO A 5 15.29 2.53 25.19
CA PRO A 5 15.84 3.88 25.26
C PRO A 5 15.32 4.67 26.47
N LEU A 6 14.05 4.49 26.85
CA LEU A 6 13.44 5.15 27.99
C LEU A 6 14.12 4.76 29.32
N ASN A 7 14.57 3.50 29.45
CA ASN A 7 15.31 3.02 30.62
C ASN A 7 16.78 3.43 30.62
N VAL A 8 17.38 3.71 29.45
CA VAL A 8 18.70 4.34 29.35
C VAL A 8 18.59 5.81 29.75
N PHE A 9 17.63 6.55 29.18
CA PHE A 9 17.38 7.95 29.48
C PHE A 9 17.08 8.17 30.97
N ARG A 10 16.19 7.37 31.58
CA ARG A 10 15.93 7.40 33.04
C ARG A 10 17.17 7.10 33.88
N ARG A 11 18.14 6.33 33.39
CA ARG A 11 19.40 6.07 34.10
C ARG A 11 20.38 7.24 33.94
N LEU A 12 20.42 7.90 32.78
CA LEU A 12 21.24 9.09 32.54
C LEU A 12 20.73 10.29 33.34
N VAL A 13 19.42 10.57 33.31
CA VAL A 13 18.78 11.60 34.15
C VAL A 13 19.13 11.36 35.62
N ARG A 14 18.89 10.15 36.13
CA ARG A 14 19.18 9.80 37.53
C ARG A 14 20.67 9.73 37.89
N PHE A 15 21.56 9.72 36.90
CA PHE A 15 23.01 9.85 37.12
C PHE A 15 23.35 11.33 37.34
N TYR A 16 22.95 12.20 36.41
CA TYR A 16 23.19 13.64 36.50
C TYR A 16 22.42 14.34 37.65
N GLU A 17 21.20 13.89 37.98
CA GLU A 17 20.47 14.29 39.21
C GLU A 17 21.22 13.99 40.52
N ASN A 18 22.25 13.13 40.49
CA ASN A 18 23.11 12.87 41.66
C ASN A 18 24.47 13.57 41.59
N GLU A 19 25.02 13.86 40.40
CA GLU A 19 26.21 14.70 40.26
C GLU A 19 25.91 16.19 40.56
N PHE A 20 24.78 16.72 40.09
CA PHE A 20 24.48 18.16 40.11
C PHE A 20 23.62 18.60 41.31
N LYS A 21 23.75 17.92 42.47
CA LYS A 21 22.93 18.20 43.67
C LYS A 21 23.28 19.48 44.42
N GLU A 22 24.44 20.07 44.16
CA GLU A 22 24.91 21.30 44.82
C GLU A 22 25.15 22.42 43.80
N SER A 23 24.06 23.02 43.33
CA SER A 23 24.06 24.36 42.74
C SER A 23 22.75 25.06 43.10
N SER A 24 22.76 25.87 44.16
CA SER A 24 21.61 26.70 44.56
C SER A 24 21.55 28.01 43.77
N ALA A 25 21.73 27.94 42.45
CA ALA A 25 21.56 29.07 41.56
C ALA A 25 20.07 29.21 41.17
N GLU A 26 19.54 30.43 41.16
CA GLU A 26 18.21 30.70 40.62
C GLU A 26 18.23 30.46 39.10
N ILE A 27 17.24 29.70 38.59
CA ILE A 27 17.17 29.30 37.18
C ILE A 27 17.11 30.55 36.30
N ASN A 28 18.15 30.77 35.51
CA ASN A 28 18.29 31.99 34.74
C ASN A 28 17.45 31.92 33.44
N GLY A 29 16.93 33.05 32.98
CA GLY A 29 16.04 33.09 31.80
C GLY A 29 16.64 32.50 30.51
N LYS A 30 17.97 32.41 30.41
CA LYS A 30 18.67 31.69 29.31
C LYS A 30 18.65 30.17 29.48
N GLU A 31 18.61 29.66 30.70
CA GLU A 31 18.50 28.22 30.99
C GLU A 31 17.07 27.73 30.74
N LEU A 32 16.06 28.51 31.15
CA LEU A 32 14.67 28.31 30.73
C LEU A 32 14.55 28.31 29.20
N LYS A 33 15.09 29.33 28.52
CA LYS A 33 15.06 29.39 27.06
C LYS A 33 15.82 28.23 26.39
N LEU A 34 16.93 27.76 26.97
CA LEU A 34 17.65 26.58 26.48
C LEU A 34 16.85 25.28 26.73
N ALA A 35 16.12 25.19 27.84
CA ALA A 35 15.21 24.07 28.11
C ALA A 35 14.02 24.06 27.13
N ASP A 36 13.44 25.22 26.84
CA ASP A 36 12.38 25.38 25.82
C ASP A 36 12.91 25.08 24.40
N GLU A 37 14.12 25.53 24.06
CA GLU A 37 14.78 25.22 22.79
C GLU A 37 15.07 23.71 22.68
N ILE A 38 15.55 23.05 23.74
CA ILE A 38 15.78 21.60 23.78
C ILE A 38 14.46 20.83 23.72
N ALA A 39 13.43 21.26 24.44
CA ALA A 39 12.09 20.65 24.39
C ALA A 39 11.49 20.77 22.99
N SER A 40 11.55 21.96 22.39
CA SER A 40 11.13 22.20 21.00
C SER A 40 11.93 21.38 19.99
N LEU A 41 13.21 21.12 20.23
CA LEU A 41 14.05 20.27 19.37
C LEU A 41 13.72 18.77 19.56
N ILE A 42 13.38 18.35 20.77
CA ILE A 42 12.86 17.00 21.06
C ILE A 42 11.48 16.80 20.42
N ASP A 43 10.55 17.74 20.56
CA ASP A 43 9.23 17.70 19.92
C ASP A 43 9.37 17.74 18.40
N HIS A 44 10.30 18.53 17.85
CA HIS A 44 10.57 18.53 16.41
C HIS A 44 11.22 17.21 15.94
N ILE A 45 12.00 16.52 16.78
CA ILE A 45 12.50 15.15 16.51
C ILE A 45 11.37 14.12 16.61
N LEU A 46 10.38 14.31 17.48
CA LEU A 46 9.19 13.46 17.59
C LEU A 46 8.24 13.66 16.42
N ASP A 47 7.97 14.89 15.99
CA ASP A 47 7.16 15.19 14.80
C ASP A 47 7.87 14.73 13.51
N SER A 48 9.18 14.99 13.37
CA SER A 48 9.97 14.47 12.24
C SER A 48 10.23 12.95 12.31
N SER A 49 9.79 12.27 13.38
CA SER A 49 9.73 10.81 13.42
C SER A 49 8.60 10.22 12.56
N GLU A 50 7.70 11.05 11.99
CA GLU A 50 7.01 10.71 10.74
C GLU A 50 7.98 10.72 9.53
N MET A 51 9.09 9.98 9.63
CA MET A 51 9.84 9.48 8.47
C MET A 51 8.99 8.43 7.73
N SER A 52 7.96 8.89 7.02
CA SER A 52 7.25 8.12 6.03
C SER A 52 8.15 7.89 4.82
N VAL A 53 8.97 6.84 4.87
CA VAL A 53 9.72 6.37 3.71
C VAL A 53 8.73 5.71 2.76
N GLU A 54 8.07 6.49 1.90
CA GLU A 54 7.14 6.02 0.86
C GLU A 54 7.80 4.89 0.06
N ASN A 55 7.37 3.66 0.32
CA ASN A 55 7.71 2.49 -0.48
C ASN A 55 6.41 1.94 -1.03
N GLU A 56 6.17 2.20 -2.31
CA GLU A 56 5.27 1.50 -3.24
C GLU A 56 4.23 0.58 -2.58
N THR A 57 3.04 1.12 -2.29
CA THR A 57 1.86 0.26 -2.12
C THR A 57 1.46 -0.27 -3.49
N GLU A 58 1.44 -1.60 -3.56
CA GLU A 58 1.07 -2.40 -4.72
C GLU A 58 -0.40 -2.17 -5.11
N LEU A 59 -0.83 -2.73 -6.23
CA LEU A 59 -2.26 -2.76 -6.59
C LEU A 59 -2.96 -3.79 -5.70
N ASP A 60 -3.42 -3.36 -4.53
CA ASP A 60 -4.38 -4.13 -3.74
C ASP A 60 -5.72 -4.16 -4.52
N ILE A 61 -5.89 -5.19 -5.34
CA ILE A 61 -7.19 -5.63 -5.83
C ILE A 61 -7.93 -6.22 -4.63
N GLU A 62 -9.16 -5.77 -4.38
CA GLU A 62 -9.97 -6.23 -3.26
C GLU A 62 -10.56 -7.63 -3.56
N ASP A 63 -9.75 -8.67 -3.33
CA ASP A 63 -10.20 -10.06 -3.32
C ASP A 63 -11.34 -10.23 -2.31
N GLU A 64 -12.55 -10.54 -2.80
CA GLU A 64 -13.76 -10.60 -2.00
C GLU A 64 -13.63 -11.50 -0.77
N MET A 65 -14.24 -11.06 0.33
CA MET A 65 -14.24 -11.75 1.63
C MET A 65 -15.19 -12.95 1.63
N ALA A 66 -14.85 -14.00 0.89
CA ALA A 66 -15.49 -15.30 0.98
C ALA A 66 -15.50 -15.80 2.44
N GLU A 67 -16.66 -16.29 2.91
CA GLU A 67 -16.81 -16.77 4.28
C GLU A 67 -15.95 -18.01 4.56
N ILE A 68 -15.40 -18.08 5.76
CA ILE A 68 -14.59 -19.22 6.21
C ILE A 68 -15.54 -20.32 6.68
N ASP A 69 -15.61 -21.42 5.92
CA ASP A 69 -16.32 -22.63 6.32
C ASP A 69 -15.58 -23.32 7.49
N PHE A 70 -15.99 -23.00 8.72
CA PHE A 70 -15.41 -23.54 9.94
C PHE A 70 -15.53 -25.07 10.08
N ASN A 71 -16.33 -25.75 9.25
CA ASN A 71 -16.50 -27.20 9.30
C ASN A 71 -15.33 -27.96 8.63
N LYS A 72 -14.59 -27.29 7.73
CA LYS A 72 -13.45 -27.87 6.98
C LYS A 72 -12.08 -27.63 7.63
N ILE A 73 -12.05 -27.11 8.85
CA ILE A 73 -10.79 -26.83 9.56
C ILE A 73 -9.98 -28.12 9.80
N HIS A 74 -10.63 -29.27 9.92
CA HIS A 74 -9.98 -30.57 10.15
C HIS A 74 -9.20 -31.09 8.92
N ASP A 75 -9.59 -30.69 7.71
CA ASP A 75 -8.94 -31.10 6.47
C ASP A 75 -7.49 -30.57 6.39
N TYR A 76 -7.18 -29.51 7.14
CA TYR A 76 -5.84 -28.90 7.23
C TYR A 76 -4.91 -29.53 8.28
N TRP A 77 -5.32 -30.60 8.97
CA TRP A 77 -4.55 -31.24 10.06
C TRP A 77 -4.29 -32.74 9.86
N ASN A 78 -4.67 -33.31 8.73
CA ASN A 78 -4.58 -34.76 8.47
C ASN A 78 -3.37 -35.18 7.61
N ASP A 79 -2.58 -34.23 7.11
CA ASP A 79 -1.33 -34.52 6.40
C ASP A 79 -0.20 -34.81 7.42
N ASP A 80 -0.05 -36.06 7.84
CA ASP A 80 1.15 -36.68 8.44
C ASP A 80 1.83 -35.97 9.63
N ASP A 81 1.67 -36.54 10.83
CA ASP A 81 2.45 -36.25 12.06
C ASP A 81 3.74 -37.12 12.14
N ASP A 82 4.09 -37.87 11.08
CA ASP A 82 5.19 -38.85 11.01
C ASP A 82 6.28 -38.43 9.98
N ASP A 83 7.23 -37.56 10.35
CA ASP A 83 8.54 -37.43 9.68
C ASP A 83 9.58 -36.72 10.60
N ASP A 84 9.80 -37.25 11.81
CA ASP A 84 10.93 -36.90 12.69
C ASP A 84 12.00 -38.02 12.56
N ASN A 85 12.87 -37.94 11.54
CA ASN A 85 14.09 -38.76 11.38
C ASN A 85 15.26 -37.87 10.91
N ASP A 86 16.01 -37.30 11.87
CA ASP A 86 17.42 -36.94 11.69
C ASP A 86 18.26 -38.03 12.42
N ASP A 87 19.43 -38.38 11.87
CA ASP A 87 20.21 -39.58 12.25
C ASP A 87 20.88 -39.54 13.64
N ASP A 88 21.10 -40.72 14.24
CA ASP A 88 22.34 -41.09 14.95
C ASP A 88 22.46 -42.64 15.11
N ASP A 89 23.68 -43.16 15.17
CA ASP A 89 24.00 -44.60 15.01
C ASP A 89 23.72 -45.51 16.25
N ASP A 90 23.48 -46.82 16.00
CA ASP A 90 24.47 -47.92 16.18
C ASP A 90 23.89 -49.28 16.70
N ILE A 91 24.61 -50.37 16.38
CA ILE A 91 24.66 -51.72 17.00
C ILE A 91 23.56 -52.78 16.71
N ASN A 92 24.00 -53.77 15.91
CA ASN A 92 23.69 -55.22 15.89
C ASN A 92 22.42 -55.82 15.24
N SER A 93 22.69 -56.65 14.22
CA SER A 93 21.80 -57.64 13.61
C SER A 93 21.75 -58.99 14.36
N ALA A 94 20.54 -59.56 14.49
CA ALA A 94 20.24 -61.01 14.48
C ALA A 94 18.69 -61.15 14.51
N ASP A 95 17.99 -61.30 13.38
CA ASP A 95 17.80 -62.54 12.59
C ASP A 95 16.90 -63.58 13.30
N GLY A 96 15.99 -64.24 12.54
CA GLY A 96 15.18 -65.36 13.03
C GLY A 96 13.67 -65.33 12.78
N SER A 97 13.26 -65.69 11.57
CA SER A 97 12.05 -66.51 11.26
C SER A 97 10.61 -66.03 11.57
N THR A 98 9.83 -65.85 10.50
CA THR A 98 8.36 -66.06 10.46
C THR A 98 8.03 -67.52 10.06
N PRO A 99 6.76 -67.97 10.03
CA PRO A 99 5.72 -67.97 11.07
C PRO A 99 5.19 -69.43 11.30
N PRO A 100 4.08 -69.65 12.04
CA PRO A 100 3.27 -70.85 11.82
C PRO A 100 1.74 -70.63 11.67
N SER A 101 1.11 -71.53 10.92
CA SER A 101 -0.30 -71.53 10.52
C SER A 101 -1.28 -72.08 11.58
N GLN A 102 -2.55 -71.71 11.45
CA GLN A 102 -3.72 -72.44 11.99
C GLN A 102 -4.06 -73.68 11.10
N PRO A 103 -5.13 -74.49 11.37
CA PRO A 103 -6.01 -74.61 12.56
C PRO A 103 -6.21 -76.05 13.10
N SER A 104 -6.76 -76.19 14.32
CA SER A 104 -7.44 -77.39 14.88
C SER A 104 -7.92 -77.12 16.33
N LEU A 105 -8.68 -77.96 17.10
CA LEU A 105 -9.84 -78.88 16.93
C LEU A 105 -10.30 -79.24 18.40
N GLN A 106 -11.52 -79.68 18.78
CA GLN A 106 -12.78 -79.97 18.09
C GLN A 106 -14.02 -79.61 18.97
N HIS A 107 -14.83 -80.59 19.42
CA HIS A 107 -16.10 -80.48 20.17
C HIS A 107 -15.98 -80.80 21.68
N SER A 108 -16.90 -80.24 22.48
CA SER A 108 -17.68 -81.03 23.47
C SER A 108 -19.00 -80.30 23.81
N SER A 109 -20.03 -81.02 24.28
CA SER A 109 -21.42 -80.53 24.33
C SER A 109 -22.22 -81.05 25.55
N TYR A 110 -22.96 -80.18 26.25
CA TYR A 110 -23.89 -80.58 27.31
C TYR A 110 -25.10 -79.64 27.53
N ARG A 111 -26.30 -80.24 27.71
CA ARG A 111 -27.63 -79.65 28.09
C ARG A 111 -28.61 -80.85 28.34
N PRO A 112 -29.85 -80.73 28.86
CA PRO A 112 -30.71 -79.54 29.18
C PRO A 112 -30.44 -79.04 30.62
N SER A 113 -31.32 -78.52 31.49
CA SER A 113 -32.79 -78.16 31.60
C SER A 113 -32.92 -77.11 32.73
N HIS A 114 -34.03 -76.43 33.08
CA HIS A 114 -35.48 -76.38 32.72
C HIS A 114 -35.89 -74.88 32.54
N PRO A 115 -37.15 -74.50 32.22
CA PRO A 115 -37.51 -73.11 31.88
C PRO A 115 -38.10 -72.29 33.03
N GLU A 116 -37.60 -71.06 33.23
CA GLU A 116 -38.29 -69.98 33.95
C GLU A 116 -38.53 -68.77 33.04
N LYS A 117 -39.62 -68.03 33.28
CA LYS A 117 -40.05 -66.90 32.43
C LYS A 117 -39.28 -65.62 32.78
N ALA A 118 -38.04 -65.52 32.31
CA ALA A 118 -37.28 -64.28 32.38
C ALA A 118 -37.93 -63.19 31.53
N TYR A 119 -38.36 -62.09 32.17
CA TYR A 119 -38.66 -60.84 31.45
C TYR A 119 -37.39 -60.36 30.77
N THR A 120 -37.41 -60.17 29.44
CA THR A 120 -36.25 -59.67 28.70
C THR A 120 -35.96 -58.23 29.08
N PHE A 121 -34.97 -58.05 29.96
CA PHE A 121 -34.45 -56.75 30.37
C PHE A 121 -33.68 -56.12 29.19
N VAL A 122 -34.41 -55.49 28.26
CA VAL A 122 -33.85 -54.82 27.08
C VAL A 122 -32.80 -53.81 27.57
N SER A 123 -31.54 -54.08 27.26
CA SER A 123 -30.42 -53.37 27.86
C SER A 123 -30.39 -51.92 27.40
N LEU A 124 -29.68 -51.06 28.14
CA LEU A 124 -29.45 -49.69 27.70
C LEU A 124 -28.68 -49.67 26.35
N GLU A 125 -27.80 -50.66 26.14
CA GLU A 125 -27.07 -50.88 24.88
C GLU A 125 -28.02 -51.18 23.71
N ASP A 126 -29.04 -52.02 23.91
CA ASP A 126 -30.06 -52.31 22.88
C ASP A 126 -30.92 -51.08 22.57
N LYS A 127 -31.35 -50.33 23.61
CA LYS A 127 -32.13 -49.09 23.44
C LYS A 127 -31.36 -48.03 22.66
N ILE A 128 -30.05 -47.94 22.85
CA ILE A 128 -29.18 -47.01 22.11
C ILE A 128 -29.01 -47.48 20.66
N LYS A 129 -28.62 -48.75 20.42
CA LYS A 129 -28.47 -49.32 19.05
C LYS A 129 -29.76 -49.19 18.23
N HIS A 130 -30.91 -49.46 18.84
CA HIS A 130 -32.21 -49.42 18.15
C HIS A 130 -32.68 -47.99 17.81
N ARG A 131 -32.18 -46.98 18.53
CA ARG A 131 -32.48 -45.55 18.28
C ARG A 131 -31.45 -44.85 17.38
N PHE A 132 -30.18 -45.25 17.48
CA PHE A 132 -29.05 -44.65 16.76
C PHE A 132 -28.31 -45.72 15.93
N LYS A 133 -28.95 -46.15 14.84
CA LYS A 133 -28.53 -47.28 14.00
C LYS A 133 -27.14 -47.18 13.37
N PHE A 134 -26.51 -46.00 13.40
CA PHE A 134 -25.16 -45.74 12.90
C PHE A 134 -24.04 -46.04 13.93
N ILE A 135 -24.39 -46.36 15.18
CA ILE A 135 -23.40 -46.69 16.23
C ILE A 135 -23.03 -48.18 16.14
N SER A 136 -22.17 -48.53 15.18
CA SER A 136 -21.84 -49.93 14.84
C SER A 136 -21.13 -50.71 15.96
N HIS A 137 -20.39 -50.04 16.85
CA HIS A 137 -19.56 -50.69 17.86
C HIS A 137 -19.60 -50.00 19.23
N ARG A 138 -19.58 -50.80 20.31
CA ARG A 138 -19.60 -50.33 21.70
C ARG A 138 -18.40 -49.43 22.07
N ARG A 139 -17.28 -49.54 21.34
CA ARG A 139 -16.10 -48.67 21.50
C ARG A 139 -16.40 -47.18 21.26
N TYR A 140 -17.36 -46.84 20.39
CA TYR A 140 -17.72 -45.44 20.16
C TYR A 140 -18.38 -44.80 21.40
N LEU A 141 -19.18 -45.55 22.14
CA LEU A 141 -19.83 -45.04 23.36
C LEU A 141 -18.80 -44.69 24.44
N TYR A 142 -17.82 -45.57 24.68
CA TYR A 142 -16.70 -45.27 25.60
C TYR A 142 -15.80 -44.13 25.09
N SER A 143 -15.61 -44.03 23.76
CA SER A 143 -14.85 -42.92 23.18
C SER A 143 -15.56 -41.58 23.37
N TRP A 144 -16.89 -41.54 23.25
CA TRP A 144 -17.69 -40.34 23.52
C TRP A 144 -17.78 -40.01 25.01
N GLU A 145 -17.89 -41.02 25.88
CA GLU A 145 -17.84 -40.86 27.34
C GLU A 145 -16.50 -40.25 27.77
N ALA A 146 -15.37 -40.76 27.25
CA ALA A 146 -14.05 -40.16 27.44
C ALA A 146 -13.96 -38.73 26.87
N GLN A 147 -14.45 -38.49 25.65
CA GLN A 147 -14.47 -37.14 25.06
C GLN A 147 -15.32 -36.14 25.85
N ILE A 148 -16.39 -36.58 26.53
CA ILE A 148 -17.18 -35.75 27.44
C ILE A 148 -16.39 -35.46 28.72
N GLY A 149 -15.72 -36.46 29.30
CA GLY A 149 -14.84 -36.29 30.47
C GLY A 149 -13.64 -35.37 30.21
N ASP A 150 -13.04 -35.46 29.02
CA ASP A 150 -11.89 -34.64 28.60
C ASP A 150 -12.28 -33.19 28.20
N GLY A 151 -13.57 -32.82 28.22
CA GLY A 151 -14.05 -31.49 27.81
C GLY A 151 -14.17 -31.28 26.30
N GLY A 152 -14.12 -32.35 25.49
CA GLY A 152 -14.30 -32.33 24.04
C GLY A 152 -13.28 -33.19 23.30
N SER A 153 -13.58 -33.50 22.04
CA SER A 153 -12.65 -34.22 21.15
C SER A 153 -11.36 -33.41 20.87
N ARG A 154 -10.27 -34.09 20.46
CA ARG A 154 -9.04 -33.43 19.94
C ARG A 154 -9.38 -32.38 18.88
N ASN A 155 -10.32 -32.70 18.00
CA ASN A 155 -10.78 -31.82 16.93
C ASN A 155 -11.51 -30.57 17.48
N ASN A 156 -12.36 -30.71 18.50
CA ASN A 156 -13.00 -29.57 19.16
C ASN A 156 -11.94 -28.63 19.76
N LYS A 157 -10.98 -29.19 20.51
CA LYS A 157 -9.91 -28.44 21.19
C LYS A 157 -9.00 -27.71 20.21
N LEU A 158 -8.59 -28.35 19.12
CA LEU A 158 -7.82 -27.71 18.06
C LEU A 158 -8.63 -26.57 17.37
N THR A 159 -9.94 -26.74 17.18
CA THR A 159 -10.81 -25.70 16.61
C THR A 159 -10.98 -24.51 17.56
N GLU A 160 -11.02 -24.74 18.87
CA GLU A 160 -10.98 -23.68 19.90
C GLU A 160 -9.65 -22.91 19.84
N ILE A 161 -8.52 -23.62 19.87
CA ILE A 161 -7.16 -23.04 19.76
C ILE A 161 -7.04 -22.17 18.50
N TRP A 162 -7.55 -22.66 17.36
CA TRP A 162 -7.57 -21.93 16.09
C TRP A 162 -8.41 -20.65 16.17
N LYS A 163 -9.63 -20.74 16.71
CA LYS A 163 -10.55 -19.61 16.87
C LYS A 163 -9.96 -18.53 17.79
N GLU A 164 -9.40 -18.90 18.94
CA GLU A 164 -8.77 -17.91 19.84
C GLU A 164 -7.46 -17.35 19.31
N THR A 165 -6.66 -18.12 18.56
CA THR A 165 -5.48 -17.58 17.84
C THR A 165 -5.91 -16.51 16.84
N LEU A 166 -6.99 -16.76 16.09
CA LEU A 166 -7.55 -15.80 15.13
C LEU A 166 -8.17 -14.58 15.83
N ALA A 167 -8.83 -14.77 16.98
CA ALA A 167 -9.33 -13.67 17.80
C ALA A 167 -8.19 -12.80 18.35
N ALA A 168 -7.12 -13.41 18.85
CA ALA A 168 -5.91 -12.71 19.32
C ALA A 168 -5.21 -11.93 18.20
N PHE A 169 -5.03 -12.55 17.03
CA PHE A 169 -4.50 -11.88 15.84
C PHE A 169 -5.37 -10.69 15.42
N ARG A 170 -6.70 -10.85 15.38
CA ARG A 170 -7.65 -9.76 15.05
C ARG A 170 -7.64 -8.64 16.10
N ARG A 171 -7.48 -8.95 17.40
CA ARG A 171 -7.29 -7.97 18.49
C ARG A 171 -6.02 -7.14 18.26
N ALA A 172 -4.88 -7.79 18.07
CA ALA A 172 -3.59 -7.13 17.83
C ALA A 172 -3.55 -6.32 16.52
N LYS A 173 -4.20 -6.80 15.44
CA LYS A 173 -4.35 -6.05 14.18
C LYS A 173 -5.15 -4.76 14.37
N ARG A 174 -6.25 -4.77 15.15
CA ARG A 174 -7.01 -3.54 15.46
C ARG A 174 -6.17 -2.53 16.25
N GLN A 175 -5.33 -3.00 17.16
CA GLN A 175 -4.36 -2.19 17.92
C GLN A 175 -3.11 -1.79 17.10
N ARG A 176 -3.06 -2.12 15.80
CA ARG A 176 -1.94 -1.83 14.87
C ARG A 176 -0.56 -2.33 15.36
N LEU A 177 -0.56 -3.36 16.20
CA LEU A 177 0.68 -3.93 16.73
C LEU A 177 1.45 -4.68 15.64
N PRO A 178 2.80 -4.66 15.66
CA PRO A 178 3.59 -5.58 14.85
C PRO A 178 3.39 -7.01 15.36
N ILE A 179 3.01 -7.92 14.46
CA ILE A 179 2.79 -9.35 14.76
C ILE A 179 3.75 -10.17 13.91
N HIS A 180 4.52 -11.04 14.54
CA HIS A 180 5.38 -12.00 13.84
C HIS A 180 4.85 -13.43 14.00
N ASP A 181 5.38 -14.36 13.21
CA ASP A 181 5.02 -15.78 13.29
C ASP A 181 5.24 -16.36 14.69
N GLY A 182 6.27 -15.89 15.42
CA GLY A 182 6.50 -16.22 16.82
C GLY A 182 5.41 -15.76 17.79
N ASP A 183 4.66 -14.71 17.45
CA ASP A 183 3.53 -14.21 18.23
C ASP A 183 2.25 -15.01 17.93
N LEU A 184 2.06 -15.46 16.69
CA LEU A 184 1.03 -16.47 16.36
C LEU A 184 1.25 -17.77 17.14
N ARG A 185 2.50 -18.24 17.28
CA ARG A 185 2.84 -19.37 18.16
C ARG A 185 2.47 -19.10 19.62
N ARG A 186 2.76 -17.90 20.14
CA ARG A 186 2.39 -17.50 21.52
C ARG A 186 0.88 -17.47 21.72
N PHE A 187 0.12 -16.96 20.75
CA PHE A 187 -1.35 -16.93 20.81
C PHE A 187 -1.92 -18.35 20.85
N ALA A 188 -1.47 -19.25 19.96
CA ALA A 188 -1.91 -20.65 19.94
C ALA A 188 -1.55 -21.43 21.21
N LEU A 189 -0.31 -21.27 21.71
CA LEU A 189 0.11 -21.88 22.99
C LEU A 189 -0.62 -21.28 24.20
N THR A 190 -1.10 -20.04 24.11
CA THR A 190 -1.94 -19.42 25.16
C THR A 190 -3.36 -19.95 25.11
N ALA A 191 -3.96 -20.08 23.92
CA ALA A 191 -5.28 -20.69 23.75
C ALA A 191 -5.30 -22.16 24.20
N ASN A 192 -4.22 -22.91 23.99
CA ASN A 192 -4.13 -24.30 24.47
C ASN A 192 -4.16 -24.42 26.01
N LYS A 193 -3.83 -23.36 26.77
CA LYS A 193 -3.98 -23.39 28.23
C LYS A 193 -5.45 -23.43 28.67
N SER A 194 -6.37 -22.95 27.83
CA SER A 194 -7.81 -23.06 28.04
C SER A 194 -8.35 -24.38 27.49
N ALA A 195 -8.03 -24.70 26.23
CA ALA A 195 -8.55 -25.88 25.54
C ALA A 195 -8.03 -27.22 26.09
N GLY A 196 -6.89 -27.23 26.80
CA GLY A 196 -6.37 -28.40 27.50
C GLY A 196 -6.06 -29.58 26.57
N LEU A 197 -5.38 -29.33 25.44
CA LEU A 197 -4.90 -30.39 24.55
C LEU A 197 -3.46 -30.75 24.87
N LEU A 198 -3.28 -31.97 25.39
CA LEU A 198 -1.98 -32.59 25.60
C LEU A 198 -1.23 -32.76 24.27
N GLY A 199 0.09 -32.58 24.30
CA GLY A 199 0.95 -32.74 23.12
C GLY A 199 0.89 -31.64 22.06
N PHE A 200 -0.03 -30.67 22.15
CA PHE A 200 -0.15 -29.61 21.13
C PHE A 200 1.13 -28.74 21.01
N LYS A 201 1.84 -28.91 19.90
CA LYS A 201 2.98 -28.08 19.48
C LYS A 201 2.47 -27.03 18.48
N ALA A 202 2.61 -25.74 18.78
CA ALA A 202 2.51 -24.69 17.75
C ALA A 202 3.80 -24.72 16.88
N THR A 203 3.84 -25.59 15.88
CA THR A 203 4.97 -25.77 14.97
C THR A 203 5.04 -24.68 13.89
N LEU A 204 6.14 -24.62 13.13
CA LEU A 204 6.23 -23.73 11.97
C LEU A 204 5.19 -24.10 10.90
N ARG A 205 5.01 -25.40 10.63
CA ARG A 205 4.01 -25.95 9.71
C ARG A 205 2.58 -25.57 10.13
N TRP A 206 2.26 -25.62 11.43
CA TRP A 206 0.98 -25.15 11.95
C TRP A 206 0.75 -23.66 11.69
N VAL A 207 1.76 -22.81 11.94
CA VAL A 207 1.66 -21.36 11.69
C VAL A 207 1.56 -21.02 10.20
N GLN A 208 2.28 -21.72 9.33
CA GLN A 208 2.17 -21.57 7.88
C GLN A 208 0.76 -21.96 7.40
N THR A 209 0.21 -23.06 7.90
CA THR A 209 -1.15 -23.54 7.57
C THR A 209 -2.21 -22.57 8.09
N PHE A 210 -2.08 -22.10 9.33
CA PHE A 210 -2.92 -21.05 9.91
C PHE A 210 -2.89 -19.77 9.08
N LYS A 211 -1.71 -19.34 8.63
CA LYS A 211 -1.54 -18.16 7.78
C LYS A 211 -2.18 -18.35 6.41
N LYS A 212 -1.96 -19.49 5.74
CA LYS A 212 -2.57 -19.83 4.43
C LYS A 212 -4.09 -19.81 4.50
N ALA A 213 -4.68 -20.55 5.43
CA ALA A 213 -6.13 -20.69 5.56
C ALA A 213 -6.84 -19.39 6.00
N ASN A 214 -6.17 -18.49 6.73
CA ASN A 214 -6.73 -17.20 7.13
C ASN A 214 -6.32 -16.01 6.22
N ARG A 215 -5.72 -16.27 5.04
CA ARG A 215 -5.19 -15.26 4.10
C ARG A 215 -4.19 -14.25 4.73
N ILE A 216 -3.36 -14.69 5.69
CA ILE A 216 -2.39 -13.85 6.41
C ILE A 216 -1.00 -13.94 5.76
N VAL A 217 -0.54 -12.85 5.14
CA VAL A 217 0.81 -12.72 4.57
C VAL A 217 1.69 -11.75 5.36
N SER A 218 3.02 -11.90 5.25
CA SER A 218 3.97 -10.92 5.79
C SER A 218 4.05 -9.71 4.85
N ARG A 219 4.06 -8.49 5.40
CA ARG A 219 4.22 -7.23 4.66
C ARG A 219 5.20 -6.31 5.40
N LYS A 220 5.91 -5.45 4.66
CA LYS A 220 6.76 -4.38 5.24
C LYS A 220 5.86 -3.34 5.90
N ILE A 221 6.24 -2.84 7.08
CA ILE A 221 5.56 -1.70 7.72
C ILE A 221 5.88 -0.45 6.89
N THR A 222 4.85 0.24 6.40
CA THR A 222 4.97 1.43 5.54
C THR A 222 4.86 2.75 6.30
N LYS A 223 4.10 2.79 7.40
CA LYS A 223 3.97 3.94 8.30
C LYS A 223 3.85 3.48 9.75
N PHE A 224 4.49 4.20 10.67
CA PHE A 224 4.26 4.11 12.11
C PHE A 224 3.21 5.15 12.52
N VAL A 225 2.42 4.87 13.55
CA VAL A 225 1.37 5.76 14.08
C VAL A 225 1.40 5.77 15.60
N THR A 226 1.01 6.88 16.21
CA THR A 226 0.94 7.04 17.67
C THR A 226 -0.42 6.60 18.20
N GLU A 227 -0.50 6.22 19.48
CA GLU A 227 -1.77 5.85 20.10
C GLU A 227 -2.82 6.98 20.02
N LYS A 228 -2.37 8.24 20.16
CA LYS A 228 -3.19 9.44 19.95
C LYS A 228 -3.80 9.49 18.54
N SER A 229 -3.02 9.24 17.48
CA SER A 229 -3.56 9.26 16.11
C SER A 229 -4.39 8.01 15.77
N VAL A 230 -4.25 6.90 16.51
CA VAL A 230 -5.17 5.75 16.41
C VAL A 230 -6.53 6.05 17.06
N LEU A 231 -6.55 6.77 18.19
CA LEU A 231 -7.79 7.22 18.83
C LEU A 231 -8.52 8.26 17.96
N GLN A 232 -7.80 9.20 17.36
CA GLN A 232 -8.37 10.27 16.54
C GLN A 232 -8.72 9.85 15.10
N ASP A 233 -8.32 8.65 14.62
CA ASP A 233 -8.61 8.21 13.24
C ASP A 233 -10.13 8.02 13.00
N ALA A 234 -10.93 7.78 14.03
CA ALA A 234 -12.40 7.77 13.91
C ALA A 234 -12.94 9.17 13.60
N ASP A 235 -12.52 10.19 14.36
CA ASP A 235 -12.92 11.59 14.16
C ASP A 235 -12.44 12.12 12.80
N ILE A 236 -11.21 11.76 12.40
CA ILE A 236 -10.63 12.11 11.09
C ILE A 236 -11.39 11.40 9.95
N GLN A 237 -11.82 10.14 10.13
CA GLN A 237 -12.68 9.47 9.14
C GLN A 237 -14.02 10.18 9.00
N GLN A 238 -14.68 10.52 10.11
CA GLN A 238 -15.97 11.20 10.11
C GLN A 238 -15.88 12.59 9.46
N ALA A 239 -14.87 13.39 9.82
CA ALA A 239 -14.63 14.70 9.20
C ALA A 239 -14.44 14.64 7.68
N GLY A 240 -13.78 13.59 7.17
CA GLY A 240 -13.65 13.36 5.73
C GLY A 240 -14.98 13.02 5.04
N VAL A 241 -15.80 12.18 5.68
CA VAL A 241 -17.14 11.82 5.18
C VAL A 241 -18.09 13.03 5.18
N ASP A 242 -18.10 13.81 6.25
CA ASP A 242 -18.94 15.00 6.35
C ASP A 242 -18.50 16.10 5.37
N PHE A 243 -17.20 16.28 5.15
CA PHE A 243 -16.70 17.20 4.12
C PHE A 243 -17.18 16.82 2.70
N VAL A 244 -17.08 15.55 2.32
CA VAL A 244 -17.55 15.06 1.01
C VAL A 244 -19.06 15.27 0.86
N LYS A 245 -19.82 15.00 1.92
CA LYS A 245 -21.28 15.19 1.99
C LYS A 245 -21.68 16.67 1.83
N ASP A 246 -20.98 17.60 2.49
CA ASP A 246 -21.23 19.03 2.40
C ASP A 246 -20.77 19.63 1.05
N VAL A 247 -19.79 19.00 0.38
CA VAL A 247 -19.30 19.38 -0.94
C VAL A 247 -20.25 18.95 -2.07
N LYS A 248 -20.90 17.79 -1.98
CA LYS A 248 -21.75 17.25 -3.07
C LYS A 248 -22.83 18.20 -3.62
N PRO A 249 -23.66 18.89 -2.80
CA PRO A 249 -24.65 19.85 -3.30
C PRO A 249 -24.03 21.03 -4.07
N LEU A 250 -22.80 21.42 -3.71
CA LEU A 250 -22.06 22.46 -4.42
C LEU A 250 -21.54 21.94 -5.76
N MET A 251 -21.16 20.66 -5.85
CA MET A 251 -20.74 20.03 -7.11
C MET A 251 -21.89 19.94 -8.12
N GLU A 252 -23.10 19.60 -7.66
CA GLU A 252 -24.31 19.54 -8.49
C GLU A 252 -24.67 20.93 -9.06
N TYR A 253 -24.63 21.97 -8.22
CA TYR A 253 -24.87 23.36 -8.65
C TYR A 253 -23.81 23.90 -9.63
N VAL A 254 -22.54 23.52 -9.45
CA VAL A 254 -21.41 24.04 -10.24
C VAL A 254 -21.18 23.29 -11.55
N GLY A 255 -21.52 22.00 -11.60
CA GLY A 255 -21.25 21.10 -12.73
C GLY A 255 -19.80 20.56 -12.72
N LEU A 256 -19.65 19.29 -13.07
CA LEU A 256 -18.41 18.52 -12.86
C LEU A 256 -17.16 19.09 -13.57
N ASP A 257 -17.32 19.81 -14.68
CA ASP A 257 -16.21 20.48 -15.35
C ASP A 257 -15.66 21.68 -14.56
N ASN A 258 -16.50 22.36 -13.79
CA ASN A 258 -16.15 23.53 -12.97
C ASN A 258 -15.84 23.18 -11.51
N VAL A 259 -16.09 21.94 -11.08
CA VAL A 259 -15.52 21.40 -9.83
C VAL A 259 -14.06 21.08 -10.09
N LYS A 260 -13.15 21.87 -9.55
CA LYS A 260 -11.70 21.76 -9.68
C LYS A 260 -11.06 21.27 -8.38
N ASN A 261 -9.94 20.59 -8.52
CA ASN A 261 -9.03 20.23 -7.44
C ASN A 261 -7.59 20.54 -7.88
N THR A 262 -6.71 20.84 -6.92
CA THR A 262 -5.27 21.08 -7.12
C THR A 262 -4.50 20.57 -5.90
N ASP A 263 -3.32 20.00 -6.13
CA ASP A 263 -2.35 19.70 -5.08
C ASP A 263 -0.92 19.67 -5.65
N GLN A 264 0.07 19.72 -4.77
CA GLN A 264 1.50 19.73 -5.05
C GLN A 264 2.14 18.39 -4.70
N THR A 265 2.97 17.85 -5.60
CA THR A 265 3.79 16.66 -5.27
C THR A 265 5.26 16.86 -5.63
N GLY A 266 6.11 16.39 -4.73
CA GLY A 266 7.55 16.31 -4.96
C GLY A 266 7.90 15.13 -5.87
N PHE A 267 8.86 15.36 -6.76
CA PHE A 267 9.54 14.38 -7.59
C PHE A 267 11.04 14.46 -7.33
N ASN A 268 11.71 13.31 -7.27
CA ASN A 268 13.16 13.24 -7.41
C ASN A 268 13.54 13.48 -8.88
N ARG A 269 14.80 13.84 -9.16
CA ARG A 269 15.28 14.02 -10.54
C ARG A 269 15.51 12.69 -11.29
N GLU A 270 15.49 11.57 -10.60
CA GLU A 270 15.61 10.21 -11.16
C GLU A 270 14.79 9.25 -10.26
N MET A 271 13.99 8.38 -10.87
CA MET A 271 13.05 7.48 -10.16
C MET A 271 13.02 6.07 -10.75
N HIS A 272 13.37 5.06 -9.96
CA HIS A 272 13.50 3.67 -10.40
C HIS A 272 12.58 2.69 -9.68
N SER A 273 12.41 1.50 -10.26
CA SER A 273 11.74 0.36 -9.61
C SER A 273 12.45 -0.14 -8.35
N GLY A 274 11.76 -0.09 -7.20
CA GLY A 274 12.17 -0.75 -5.97
C GLY A 274 12.09 -2.28 -5.99
N ARG A 275 11.85 -2.89 -7.17
CA ARG A 275 11.86 -4.34 -7.42
C ARG A 275 12.44 -4.64 -8.81
N THR A 276 13.23 -5.70 -8.90
CA THR A 276 13.68 -6.30 -10.17
C THR A 276 13.64 -7.83 -10.06
N LEU A 277 13.79 -8.53 -11.19
CA LEU A 277 13.97 -9.99 -11.22
C LEU A 277 15.43 -10.33 -10.87
N ALA A 278 15.63 -11.43 -10.15
CA ALA A 278 16.94 -11.88 -9.70
C ALA A 278 16.94 -13.39 -9.40
N ASP A 279 18.14 -13.99 -9.37
CA ASP A 279 18.29 -15.42 -9.12
C ASP A 279 17.83 -15.85 -7.73
N LYS A 280 17.21 -17.03 -7.67
CA LYS A 280 16.60 -17.59 -6.46
C LYS A 280 17.66 -17.85 -5.38
N GLY A 281 17.67 -17.00 -4.35
CA GLY A 281 18.56 -17.12 -3.19
C GLY A 281 19.57 -15.98 -3.04
N VAL A 282 19.67 -15.08 -4.03
CA VAL A 282 20.48 -13.86 -3.94
C VAL A 282 19.94 -12.95 -2.82
N LYS A 283 20.83 -12.46 -1.95
CA LYS A 283 20.47 -11.68 -0.74
C LYS A 283 20.68 -10.17 -0.87
N GLN A 284 21.45 -9.73 -1.86
CA GLN A 284 21.74 -8.33 -2.15
C GLN A 284 21.48 -8.09 -3.62
N ILE A 285 20.68 -7.08 -3.93
CA ILE A 285 20.24 -6.73 -5.28
C ILE A 285 20.69 -5.30 -5.56
N GLU A 286 21.42 -5.12 -6.64
CA GLU A 286 21.96 -3.83 -7.08
C GLU A 286 21.33 -3.44 -8.42
N SER A 287 21.24 -2.14 -8.71
CA SER A 287 20.70 -1.62 -9.96
C SER A 287 21.56 -0.48 -10.49
N LYS A 288 21.74 -0.43 -11.82
CA LYS A 288 22.33 0.71 -12.52
C LYS A 288 21.41 1.93 -12.38
N MET A 289 22.02 3.12 -12.29
CA MET A 289 21.35 4.43 -12.27
C MET A 289 22.23 5.46 -12.99
N GLN A 290 21.71 6.63 -13.37
CA GLN A 290 22.50 7.69 -14.00
C GLN A 290 23.19 8.61 -12.98
N SER A 291 22.59 8.92 -11.82
CA SER A 291 23.23 9.81 -10.82
C SER A 291 22.67 9.71 -9.40
N ALA A 292 23.50 9.29 -8.45
CA ALA A 292 23.14 9.26 -7.01
C ALA A 292 22.61 10.63 -6.48
N ASN A 293 23.10 11.74 -7.03
CA ASN A 293 22.66 13.09 -6.66
C ASN A 293 21.29 13.47 -7.26
N ALA A 294 20.81 12.75 -8.28
CA ALA A 294 19.47 12.95 -8.84
C ALA A 294 18.36 12.41 -7.92
N MET A 295 18.67 11.43 -7.06
CA MET A 295 17.73 10.92 -6.05
C MET A 295 17.58 11.84 -4.82
N THR A 296 18.53 12.75 -4.56
CA THR A 296 18.50 13.65 -3.39
C THR A 296 17.97 15.04 -3.72
N HIS A 297 18.16 15.51 -4.96
CA HIS A 297 17.54 16.74 -5.44
C HIS A 297 16.10 16.50 -5.91
N SER A 298 15.20 17.40 -5.52
CA SER A 298 13.79 17.34 -5.88
C SER A 298 13.31 18.53 -6.71
N TYR A 299 12.14 18.39 -7.31
CA TYR A 299 11.34 19.45 -7.91
C TYR A 299 9.86 19.19 -7.61
N THR A 300 9.01 20.21 -7.66
CA THR A 300 7.57 20.07 -7.36
C THR A 300 6.74 20.33 -8.61
N ILE A 301 5.63 19.61 -8.79
CA ILE A 301 4.60 19.96 -9.78
C ILE A 301 3.29 20.30 -9.07
N GLN A 302 2.49 21.20 -9.65
CA GLN A 302 1.10 21.47 -9.23
C GLN A 302 0.17 21.49 -10.46
N PRO A 303 -0.48 20.35 -10.80
CA PRO A 303 -1.55 20.24 -11.79
C PRO A 303 -2.92 20.60 -11.21
N ILE A 304 -3.91 20.79 -12.08
CA ILE A 304 -5.33 20.95 -11.73
C ILE A 304 -6.13 19.87 -12.46
N LEU A 305 -7.14 19.31 -11.79
CA LEU A 305 -8.04 18.28 -12.31
C LEU A 305 -9.51 18.71 -12.06
N SER A 306 -10.41 18.46 -13.01
CA SER A 306 -11.86 18.59 -12.81
C SER A 306 -12.52 17.26 -12.39
N ALA A 307 -13.69 17.34 -11.74
CA ALA A 307 -14.50 16.15 -11.43
C ALA A 307 -15.03 15.44 -12.69
N ALA A 308 -15.13 16.14 -13.82
CA ALA A 308 -15.40 15.56 -15.14
C ALA A 308 -14.22 14.72 -15.70
N GLY A 309 -13.08 14.67 -15.02
CA GLY A 309 -11.89 13.92 -15.45
C GLY A 309 -11.00 14.68 -16.44
N VAL A 310 -11.07 16.01 -16.47
CA VAL A 310 -10.30 16.85 -17.40
C VAL A 310 -9.20 17.58 -16.65
N LEU A 311 -7.94 17.36 -17.04
CA LEU A 311 -6.80 18.11 -16.52
C LEU A 311 -6.76 19.50 -17.16
N ALA A 312 -6.29 20.50 -16.39
CA ALA A 312 -6.01 21.81 -16.97
C ALA A 312 -4.88 21.70 -18.02
N PRO A 313 -4.97 22.46 -19.13
CA PRO A 313 -3.96 22.44 -20.20
C PRO A 313 -2.61 23.00 -19.76
N LYS A 314 -2.51 23.60 -18.56
CA LYS A 314 -1.28 24.05 -17.93
C LYS A 314 -1.03 23.37 -16.58
N MET A 315 0.25 23.26 -16.23
CA MET A 315 0.73 22.76 -14.94
C MET A 315 1.90 23.63 -14.44
N LEU A 316 1.98 23.91 -13.13
CA LEU A 316 3.16 24.55 -12.54
C LEU A 316 4.29 23.51 -12.36
N VAL A 317 5.53 23.91 -12.62
CA VAL A 317 6.74 23.14 -12.26
C VAL A 317 7.72 24.04 -11.52
N VAL A 318 8.13 23.66 -10.32
CA VAL A 318 9.07 24.40 -9.47
C VAL A 318 10.39 23.64 -9.35
N ILE A 319 11.44 24.17 -9.98
CA ILE A 319 12.77 23.56 -10.00
C ILE A 319 13.61 24.04 -8.81
N GLN A 320 14.37 23.14 -8.17
CA GLN A 320 15.37 23.53 -7.19
C GLN A 320 16.60 24.19 -7.85
N GLU A 321 16.87 25.44 -7.48
CA GLU A 321 18.03 26.24 -7.90
C GLU A 321 18.68 26.88 -6.66
N ASN A 322 20.01 26.85 -6.54
CA ASN A 322 20.73 27.27 -5.31
C ASN A 322 20.48 28.75 -4.92
N SER A 323 20.31 29.62 -5.91
CA SER A 323 19.94 31.04 -5.75
C SER A 323 18.45 31.26 -5.45
N GLY A 324 17.61 30.25 -5.66
CA GLY A 324 16.16 30.34 -5.75
C GLY A 324 15.63 30.97 -7.04
N LYS A 325 16.48 31.28 -8.04
CA LYS A 325 16.07 31.97 -9.28
C LYS A 325 16.93 31.52 -10.48
N PHE A 326 16.29 31.22 -11.61
CA PHE A 326 16.99 30.96 -12.88
C PHE A 326 17.89 32.15 -13.29
N GLY A 327 19.18 31.90 -13.46
CA GLY A 327 20.13 32.90 -13.98
C GLY A 327 19.87 33.23 -15.47
N PRO A 328 20.43 34.34 -16.00
CA PRO A 328 20.12 34.81 -17.36
C PRO A 328 20.43 33.78 -18.47
N ILE A 329 21.53 33.03 -18.33
CA ILE A 329 21.90 31.96 -19.27
C ILE A 329 20.89 30.80 -19.19
N VAL A 330 20.50 30.40 -17.96
CA VAL A 330 19.49 29.35 -17.75
C VAL A 330 18.15 29.73 -18.37
N LYS A 331 17.67 30.96 -18.16
CA LYS A 331 16.41 31.43 -18.75
C LYS A 331 16.40 31.37 -20.28
N LYS A 332 17.55 31.61 -20.93
CA LYS A 332 17.71 31.51 -22.38
C LYS A 332 17.78 30.07 -22.91
N SER A 333 18.06 29.09 -22.05
CA SER A 333 18.18 27.68 -22.43
C SER A 333 17.05 26.79 -21.88
N LEU A 334 16.01 27.34 -21.26
CA LEU A 334 14.82 26.56 -20.90
C LEU A 334 14.07 26.10 -22.18
N PRO A 335 13.56 24.86 -22.23
CA PRO A 335 12.81 24.38 -23.39
C PRO A 335 11.43 25.05 -23.49
N THR A 336 11.06 25.43 -24.71
CA THR A 336 9.72 25.98 -25.02
C THR A 336 8.66 24.91 -24.75
N THR A 337 7.83 25.13 -23.72
CA THR A 337 6.85 24.15 -23.24
C THR A 337 5.49 24.83 -23.05
N PRO A 338 4.53 24.66 -23.98
CA PRO A 338 3.32 25.49 -24.03
C PRO A 338 2.33 25.20 -22.88
N ASN A 339 2.48 24.06 -22.21
CA ASN A 339 1.64 23.57 -21.12
C ASN A 339 2.31 23.68 -19.73
N LEU A 340 3.47 24.31 -19.60
CA LEU A 340 4.15 24.45 -18.30
C LEU A 340 4.33 25.92 -17.91
N VAL A 341 4.03 26.20 -16.63
CA VAL A 341 4.46 27.44 -15.96
C VAL A 341 5.66 27.09 -15.09
N ILE A 342 6.85 27.44 -15.55
CA ILE A 342 8.11 27.05 -14.91
C ILE A 342 8.55 28.13 -13.91
N ARG A 343 8.85 27.73 -12.68
CA ARG A 343 9.40 28.57 -11.60
C ARG A 343 10.61 27.89 -10.94
N ALA A 344 11.30 28.63 -10.06
CA ALA A 344 12.46 28.16 -9.32
C ALA A 344 12.34 28.55 -7.84
N SER A 345 12.88 27.72 -6.95
CA SER A 345 13.03 28.04 -5.52
C SER A 345 14.25 27.33 -4.93
N LYS A 346 14.70 27.71 -3.71
CA LYS A 346 15.88 27.10 -3.07
C LYS A 346 15.68 25.64 -2.65
N SER A 347 14.44 25.24 -2.43
CA SER A 347 14.04 23.91 -1.98
C SER A 347 13.40 23.05 -3.08
N GLY A 348 13.09 23.65 -4.24
CA GLY A 348 12.22 23.03 -5.24
C GLY A 348 10.74 22.96 -4.84
N LYS A 349 10.35 23.48 -3.66
CA LYS A 349 8.97 23.58 -3.18
C LYS A 349 8.37 24.96 -3.48
N LEU A 350 7.04 25.07 -3.39
CA LEU A 350 6.32 26.32 -3.54
C LEU A 350 6.54 27.28 -2.35
N ASP A 351 6.32 28.57 -2.61
CA ASP A 351 6.17 29.62 -1.60
C ASP A 351 4.95 30.51 -1.96
N LYS A 352 4.60 31.48 -1.11
CA LYS A 352 3.43 32.36 -1.35
C LYS A 352 3.53 33.17 -2.65
N ALA A 353 4.70 33.52 -3.14
CA ALA A 353 4.84 34.24 -4.41
C ALA A 353 4.64 33.30 -5.61
N ILE A 354 5.23 32.11 -5.56
CA ILE A 354 5.03 31.06 -6.56
C ILE A 354 3.57 30.60 -6.60
N LEU A 355 2.86 30.58 -5.46
CA LEU A 355 1.43 30.27 -5.40
C LEU A 355 0.56 31.37 -6.04
N LYS A 356 0.89 32.65 -5.86
CA LYS A 356 0.23 33.76 -6.59
C LYS A 356 0.43 33.64 -8.10
N ASP A 357 1.64 33.22 -8.53
CA ASP A 357 1.93 32.95 -9.94
C ASP A 357 1.16 31.73 -10.49
N PHE A 358 1.01 30.65 -9.70
CA PHE A 358 0.16 29.51 -10.04
C PHE A 358 -1.29 29.94 -10.28
N TYR A 359 -1.87 30.71 -9.36
CA TYR A 359 -3.25 31.18 -9.51
C TYR A 359 -3.42 32.01 -10.79
N LYS A 360 -2.49 32.93 -11.07
CA LYS A 360 -2.57 33.86 -12.20
C LYS A 360 -2.25 33.24 -13.56
N GLU A 361 -1.20 32.42 -13.66
CA GLU A 361 -0.70 31.88 -14.95
C GLU A 361 -1.20 30.46 -15.27
N VAL A 362 -1.67 29.72 -14.26
CA VAL A 362 -2.22 28.36 -14.41
C VAL A 362 -3.74 28.36 -14.15
N PHE A 363 -4.18 28.53 -12.90
CA PHE A 363 -5.57 28.30 -12.49
C PHE A 363 -6.57 29.19 -13.22
N PHE A 364 -6.52 30.51 -13.03
CA PHE A 364 -7.50 31.44 -13.61
C PHE A 364 -7.40 31.57 -15.15
N THR A 365 -6.50 30.84 -15.82
CA THR A 365 -6.39 30.83 -17.29
C THR A 365 -7.31 29.82 -17.98
N GLY A 366 -8.05 29.00 -17.23
CA GLY A 366 -8.97 27.97 -17.75
C GLY A 366 -10.13 27.67 -16.80
N VAL A 367 -10.64 28.70 -16.11
CA VAL A 367 -11.74 28.61 -15.15
C VAL A 367 -12.93 29.44 -15.66
N THR A 368 -14.12 28.88 -15.53
CA THR A 368 -15.42 29.44 -15.90
C THR A 368 -16.33 29.53 -14.67
N GLU A 369 -17.38 30.34 -14.74
CA GLU A 369 -18.25 30.60 -13.60
C GLU A 369 -19.57 29.81 -13.62
N PRO A 370 -20.09 29.41 -12.45
CA PRO A 370 -19.42 29.37 -11.15
C PRO A 370 -18.32 28.29 -11.12
N THR A 371 -17.37 28.37 -10.19
CA THR A 371 -16.36 27.31 -9.97
C THR A 371 -16.20 26.97 -8.48
N LEU A 372 -15.99 25.69 -8.20
CA LEU A 372 -15.69 25.15 -6.88
C LEU A 372 -14.25 24.62 -6.88
N LEU A 373 -13.42 25.04 -5.92
CA LEU A 373 -12.03 24.61 -5.77
C LEU A 373 -11.82 23.85 -4.46
N LEU A 374 -11.43 22.58 -4.57
CA LEU A 374 -11.00 21.76 -3.44
C LEU A 374 -9.46 21.81 -3.31
N VAL A 375 -8.96 22.15 -2.13
CA VAL A 375 -7.53 22.27 -1.78
C VAL A 375 -7.25 21.62 -0.42
N ASP A 376 -5.98 21.33 -0.13
CA ASP A 376 -5.55 20.83 1.17
C ASP A 376 -5.58 21.91 2.26
N SER A 377 -5.35 21.51 3.52
CA SER A 377 -5.30 22.41 4.67
C SER A 377 -3.97 23.16 4.83
N TRP A 378 -3.19 23.38 3.76
CA TRP A 378 -1.92 24.11 3.85
C TRP A 378 -2.16 25.60 4.13
N GLY A 379 -1.40 26.18 5.06
CA GLY A 379 -1.55 27.57 5.51
C GLY A 379 -1.33 28.67 4.46
N ALA A 380 -1.01 28.32 3.21
CA ALA A 380 -1.00 29.25 2.08
C ALA A 380 -2.25 29.14 1.18
N HIS A 381 -3.00 28.03 1.24
CA HIS A 381 -4.35 27.92 0.68
C HIS A 381 -5.42 28.47 1.64
N MET A 382 -5.15 28.46 2.95
CA MET A 382 -5.93 29.15 4.01
C MET A 382 -5.81 30.69 3.98
N ASP A 383 -5.02 31.26 3.07
CA ASP A 383 -4.79 32.71 2.97
C ASP A 383 -5.79 33.32 1.97
N GLU A 384 -6.98 33.67 2.46
CA GLU A 384 -8.06 34.23 1.63
C GLU A 384 -7.61 35.49 0.87
N VAL A 385 -6.79 36.33 1.50
CA VAL A 385 -6.22 37.55 0.89
C VAL A 385 -5.32 37.20 -0.30
N LEU A 386 -4.52 36.13 -0.20
CA LEU A 386 -3.69 35.65 -1.31
C LEU A 386 -4.53 35.20 -2.51
N VAL A 387 -5.68 34.56 -2.27
CA VAL A 387 -6.60 34.11 -3.33
C VAL A 387 -7.31 35.32 -3.97
N ASP A 388 -7.91 36.20 -3.17
CA ASP A 388 -8.63 37.37 -3.69
C ASP A 388 -7.70 38.38 -4.40
N GLU A 389 -6.43 38.52 -3.99
CA GLU A 389 -5.38 39.27 -4.74
C GLU A 389 -5.08 38.73 -6.14
N CYS A 390 -5.47 37.48 -6.42
CA CYS A 390 -5.21 36.80 -7.70
C CYS A 390 -6.47 36.58 -8.55
N LYS A 391 -7.64 36.70 -7.93
CA LYS A 391 -8.94 36.39 -8.48
C LYS A 391 -9.43 37.47 -9.45
N PRO A 392 -9.90 37.12 -10.66
CA PRO A 392 -10.66 38.03 -11.52
C PRO A 392 -11.87 38.60 -10.76
N LYS A 393 -12.15 39.89 -10.93
CA LYS A 393 -13.06 40.66 -10.03
C LYS A 393 -14.47 40.08 -9.92
N ASP A 394 -15.03 39.65 -11.03
CA ASP A 394 -16.40 39.11 -11.12
C ASP A 394 -16.46 37.63 -10.67
N LEU A 395 -15.28 37.03 -10.49
CA LEU A 395 -14.93 35.67 -10.09
C LEU A 395 -15.85 34.96 -9.07
N ASN A 396 -16.94 34.30 -9.48
CA ASN A 396 -17.67 33.37 -8.61
C ASN A 396 -16.89 32.06 -8.34
N LEU A 397 -15.85 32.18 -7.50
CA LEU A 397 -15.04 31.10 -6.95
C LEU A 397 -15.48 30.78 -5.52
N ASN A 398 -15.89 29.54 -5.31
CA ASN A 398 -16.09 28.93 -4.01
C ASN A 398 -14.87 28.05 -3.68
N VAL A 399 -14.22 28.26 -2.52
CA VAL A 399 -13.10 27.43 -2.06
C VAL A 399 -13.56 26.53 -0.90
N ARG A 400 -13.10 25.29 -0.88
CA ARG A 400 -13.34 24.33 0.19
C ARG A 400 -12.03 23.64 0.59
N ILE A 401 -11.75 23.66 1.89
CA ILE A 401 -10.52 23.14 2.49
C ILE A 401 -10.76 21.71 2.96
N ILE A 402 -10.01 20.75 2.41
CA ILE A 402 -10.02 19.34 2.83
C ILE A 402 -9.52 19.26 4.29
N PRO A 403 -10.23 18.57 5.21
CA PRO A 403 -9.86 18.56 6.62
C PRO A 403 -8.47 17.92 6.88
N PRO A 404 -7.68 18.43 7.84
CA PRO A 404 -6.36 17.88 8.17
C PRO A 404 -6.38 16.37 8.43
N GLY A 405 -5.39 15.66 7.87
CA GLY A 405 -5.26 14.20 8.02
C GLY A 405 -6.22 13.36 7.18
N THR A 406 -7.18 13.97 6.47
CA THR A 406 -8.10 13.24 5.57
C THR A 406 -7.56 13.09 4.14
N THR A 407 -6.47 13.78 3.80
CA THR A 407 -5.84 13.86 2.46
C THR A 407 -5.81 12.51 1.74
N GLY A 408 -5.14 11.49 2.28
CA GLY A 408 -5.02 10.17 1.64
C GLY A 408 -6.32 9.36 1.48
N LYS A 409 -7.47 9.91 1.91
CA LYS A 409 -8.82 9.36 1.76
C LYS A 409 -9.68 10.22 0.81
N VAL A 410 -9.61 11.56 0.91
CA VAL A 410 -10.53 12.48 0.19
C VAL A 410 -9.84 13.54 -0.70
N GLN A 411 -8.52 13.46 -0.93
CA GLN A 411 -7.80 14.30 -1.92
C GLN A 411 -7.68 13.55 -3.25
N PRO A 412 -8.41 13.92 -4.32
CA PRO A 412 -8.36 13.20 -5.62
C PRO A 412 -6.94 13.00 -6.16
N PHE A 413 -6.04 13.96 -5.94
CA PHE A 413 -4.65 13.87 -6.39
C PHE A 413 -3.85 12.73 -5.73
N ASP A 414 -3.90 12.57 -4.41
CA ASP A 414 -3.20 11.49 -3.69
C ASP A 414 -3.92 10.14 -3.76
N VAL A 415 -5.26 10.16 -3.79
CA VAL A 415 -6.10 8.96 -3.84
C VAL A 415 -5.81 8.11 -5.10
N PHE A 416 -5.39 8.73 -6.21
CA PHE A 416 -4.99 8.01 -7.42
C PHE A 416 -3.95 8.72 -8.32
N TYR A 417 -4.14 10.00 -8.68
CA TYR A 417 -3.43 10.61 -9.82
C TYR A 417 -1.90 10.63 -9.66
N PHE A 418 -1.38 11.06 -8.50
CA PHE A 418 0.08 11.16 -8.32
C PHE A 418 0.75 9.79 -8.39
N ARG A 419 0.07 8.70 -8.02
CA ARG A 419 0.56 7.33 -8.23
C ARG A 419 0.76 7.04 -9.72
N GLN A 420 -0.19 7.42 -10.57
CA GLN A 420 -0.09 7.25 -12.02
C GLN A 420 1.01 8.13 -12.63
N LYS A 421 1.11 9.40 -12.21
CA LYS A 421 2.15 10.33 -12.69
C LYS A 421 3.55 9.85 -12.29
N LYS A 422 3.76 9.42 -11.04
CA LYS A 422 5.01 8.83 -10.54
C LYS A 422 5.34 7.54 -11.31
N ALA A 423 4.38 6.62 -11.49
CA ALA A 423 4.59 5.35 -12.20
C ALA A 423 4.95 5.53 -13.69
N PHE A 424 4.36 6.51 -14.38
CA PHE A 424 4.66 6.79 -15.79
C PHE A 424 6.07 7.33 -15.99
N ILE A 425 6.49 8.33 -15.19
CA ILE A 425 7.84 8.91 -15.25
C ILE A 425 8.90 7.87 -14.92
N LYS A 426 8.66 7.09 -13.86
CA LYS A 426 9.49 5.94 -13.46
C LYS A 426 9.65 4.92 -14.60
N PHE A 427 8.60 4.61 -15.35
CA PHE A 427 8.69 3.71 -16.50
C PHE A 427 9.56 4.29 -17.62
N VAL A 428 9.51 5.61 -17.86
CA VAL A 428 10.38 6.30 -18.83
C VAL A 428 11.85 6.28 -18.37
N ASP A 429 12.12 6.58 -17.10
CA ASP A 429 13.46 6.49 -16.49
C ASP A 429 14.03 5.06 -16.60
N ASP A 430 13.25 4.05 -16.15
CA ASP A 430 13.65 2.64 -16.20
C ASP A 430 13.89 2.16 -17.64
N ARG A 431 13.04 2.51 -18.62
CA ARG A 431 13.23 2.12 -20.04
C ARG A 431 14.46 2.78 -20.66
N VAL A 432 14.77 4.04 -20.36
CA VAL A 432 15.99 4.70 -20.88
C VAL A 432 17.27 4.00 -20.39
N ILE A 433 17.28 3.45 -19.17
CA ILE A 433 18.41 2.64 -18.68
C ILE A 433 18.42 1.23 -19.27
N ILE A 434 17.25 0.57 -19.38
CA ILE A 434 17.13 -0.81 -19.88
C ILE A 434 17.48 -0.92 -21.37
N ASP A 435 17.09 0.06 -22.18
CA ASP A 435 17.40 0.12 -23.62
C ASP A 435 18.80 0.74 -23.91
N ASP A 436 19.58 1.02 -22.86
CA ASP A 436 20.89 1.73 -22.88
C ASP A 436 20.91 3.00 -23.75
N ILE A 437 19.80 3.76 -23.71
CA ILE A 437 19.63 4.98 -24.51
C ILE A 437 20.60 6.05 -23.98
N PRO A 438 21.47 6.65 -24.81
CA PRO A 438 22.50 7.60 -24.39
C PRO A 438 21.93 9.01 -24.14
N PHE A 439 20.94 9.10 -23.26
CA PHE A 439 20.24 10.35 -22.94
C PHE A 439 20.07 10.54 -21.42
N ILE A 440 20.27 11.77 -20.94
CA ILE A 440 20.27 12.08 -19.50
C ILE A 440 18.97 12.76 -19.10
N LEU A 441 18.04 12.00 -18.51
CA LEU A 441 16.71 12.49 -18.12
C LEU A 441 16.76 13.41 -16.89
N HIS A 442 17.68 13.18 -15.96
CA HIS A 442 17.75 13.92 -14.69
C HIS A 442 18.31 15.36 -14.78
N GLN A 443 18.69 15.83 -15.99
CA GLN A 443 19.07 17.23 -16.20
C GLN A 443 17.83 18.13 -16.19
N ARG A 444 17.93 19.35 -15.63
CA ARG A 444 16.81 20.30 -15.51
C ARG A 444 15.98 20.44 -16.79
N ASN A 445 16.64 20.65 -17.93
CA ASN A 445 15.95 20.90 -19.19
C ASN A 445 15.22 19.63 -19.66
N SER A 446 15.84 18.46 -19.51
CA SER A 446 15.24 17.17 -19.77
C SER A 446 14.01 16.92 -18.90
N LEU A 447 14.10 17.18 -17.58
CA LEU A 447 12.97 17.05 -16.65
C LEU A 447 11.78 17.94 -17.02
N ILE A 448 12.04 19.19 -17.44
CA ILE A 448 10.98 20.11 -17.89
C ILE A 448 10.32 19.58 -19.17
N GLN A 449 11.10 19.09 -20.13
CA GLN A 449 10.56 18.49 -21.35
C GLN A 449 9.78 17.18 -21.08
N LEU A 450 10.28 16.31 -20.20
CA LEU A 450 9.61 15.10 -19.75
C LEU A 450 8.28 15.40 -19.06
N GLN A 451 8.23 16.40 -18.17
CA GLN A 451 7.00 16.82 -17.51
C GLN A 451 6.00 17.46 -18.49
N SER A 452 6.48 18.23 -19.47
CA SER A 452 5.64 18.77 -20.56
C SER A 452 5.01 17.67 -21.39
N LEU A 453 5.81 16.71 -21.88
CA LEU A 453 5.32 15.59 -22.67
C LEU A 453 4.38 14.68 -21.86
N THR A 454 4.75 14.34 -20.63
CA THR A 454 3.91 13.51 -19.75
C THR A 454 2.61 14.22 -19.40
N HIS A 455 2.62 15.53 -19.15
CA HIS A 455 1.38 16.29 -18.92
C HIS A 455 0.50 16.32 -20.17
N ASN A 456 1.09 16.54 -21.35
CA ASN A 456 0.34 16.47 -22.60
C ASN A 456 -0.30 15.09 -22.82
N GLN A 457 0.43 13.99 -22.63
CA GLN A 457 -0.14 12.63 -22.74
C GLN A 457 -1.31 12.43 -21.76
N PHE A 458 -1.16 12.88 -20.51
CA PHE A 458 -2.19 12.75 -19.48
C PHE A 458 -3.44 13.58 -19.77
N CYS A 459 -3.32 14.70 -20.50
CA CYS A 459 -4.44 15.52 -20.94
C CYS A 459 -5.26 14.91 -22.10
N SER A 460 -4.89 13.75 -22.65
CA SER A 460 -5.69 13.07 -23.68
C SER A 460 -7.09 12.71 -23.16
N PRO A 461 -8.16 12.91 -23.95
CA PRO A 461 -9.52 12.44 -23.62
C PRO A 461 -9.59 10.97 -23.21
N ARG A 462 -8.66 10.13 -23.70
CA ARG A 462 -8.52 8.71 -23.36
C ARG A 462 -8.58 8.43 -21.87
N PHE A 463 -7.92 9.27 -21.08
CA PHE A 463 -7.72 9.03 -19.65
C PHE A 463 -8.80 9.67 -18.78
N ARG A 464 -9.87 10.25 -19.38
CA ARG A 464 -10.96 10.91 -18.65
C ARG A 464 -11.59 10.00 -17.58
N ALA A 465 -11.88 8.74 -17.91
CA ALA A 465 -12.42 7.77 -16.94
C ALA A 465 -11.42 7.47 -15.80
N ALA A 466 -10.13 7.33 -16.12
CA ALA A 466 -9.06 7.19 -15.12
C ALA A 466 -8.91 8.43 -14.21
N TRP A 467 -9.30 9.60 -14.70
CA TRP A 467 -9.28 10.88 -13.97
C TRP A 467 -10.60 11.23 -13.26
N GLN A 468 -11.72 10.61 -13.64
CA GLN A 468 -12.95 10.58 -12.82
C GLN A 468 -12.79 9.62 -11.63
N TYR A 469 -12.03 8.53 -11.80
CA TYR A 469 -11.82 7.51 -10.77
C TYR A 469 -11.34 8.02 -9.40
N PRO A 470 -10.37 8.95 -9.28
CA PRO A 470 -10.03 9.52 -7.97
C PRO A 470 -11.20 10.22 -7.26
N TRP A 471 -12.11 10.86 -8.00
CA TRP A 471 -13.27 11.54 -7.41
C TRP A 471 -14.32 10.55 -6.91
N TYR A 472 -14.58 9.48 -7.68
CA TYR A 472 -15.39 8.35 -7.23
C TYR A 472 -14.77 7.68 -6.00
N LYS A 473 -13.47 7.36 -6.04
CA LYS A 473 -12.77 6.66 -4.96
C LYS A 473 -12.64 7.50 -3.68
N ALA A 474 -12.64 8.83 -3.79
CA ALA A 474 -12.73 9.77 -2.69
C ALA A 474 -14.19 10.04 -2.21
N GLY A 475 -15.18 9.42 -2.86
CA GLY A 475 -16.60 9.49 -2.50
C GLY A 475 -17.40 10.67 -3.08
N TYR A 476 -16.77 11.57 -3.85
CA TYR A 476 -17.43 12.74 -4.44
C TYR A 476 -18.38 12.42 -5.59
N LEU A 477 -18.10 11.35 -6.35
CA LEU A 477 -19.00 10.82 -7.38
C LEU A 477 -19.62 9.52 -6.87
N ASP A 478 -20.93 9.37 -7.01
CA ASP A 478 -21.65 8.14 -6.62
C ASP A 478 -21.51 7.03 -7.67
N GLU A 479 -21.38 7.38 -8.95
CA GLU A 479 -21.16 6.43 -10.04
C GLU A 479 -19.66 6.15 -10.26
N ARG A 480 -19.33 4.87 -10.37
CA ARG A 480 -17.99 4.43 -10.79
C ARG A 480 -17.82 4.71 -12.28
N PRO A 481 -16.72 5.36 -12.73
CA PRO A 481 -16.49 5.56 -14.15
C PRO A 481 -16.32 4.23 -14.91
N PRO A 482 -16.54 4.21 -16.24
CA PRO A 482 -16.32 3.04 -17.09
C PRO A 482 -14.92 2.43 -16.92
N GLN A 483 -14.76 1.16 -17.29
CA GLN A 483 -13.45 0.51 -17.31
C GLN A 483 -12.46 1.29 -18.17
N PHE A 484 -11.24 1.47 -17.67
CA PHE A 484 -10.19 2.26 -18.30
C PHE A 484 -8.83 1.57 -18.17
N ASP A 485 -7.92 1.82 -19.11
CA ASP A 485 -6.49 1.60 -18.94
C ASP A 485 -5.87 2.79 -18.19
N THR A 486 -4.91 2.56 -17.30
CA THR A 486 -4.05 3.66 -16.81
C THR A 486 -3.13 4.15 -17.93
N PRO A 487 -2.54 5.36 -17.81
CA PRO A 487 -1.53 5.82 -18.76
C PRO A 487 -0.32 4.89 -18.89
N VAL A 488 0.02 4.10 -17.86
CA VAL A 488 1.11 3.11 -17.95
C VAL A 488 0.69 1.87 -18.70
N GLU A 489 -0.55 1.40 -18.52
CA GLU A 489 -1.09 0.29 -19.30
C GLU A 489 -1.21 0.68 -20.78
N PHE A 490 -1.94 1.75 -21.11
CA PHE A 490 -2.17 2.11 -22.51
C PHE A 490 -0.89 2.47 -23.28
N CYS A 491 0.01 3.28 -22.71
CA CYS A 491 1.18 3.77 -23.44
C CYS A 491 2.33 2.75 -23.53
N PHE A 492 2.37 1.74 -22.65
CA PHE A 492 3.56 0.88 -22.47
C PHE A 492 3.30 -0.62 -22.27
N LYS A 493 2.06 -1.09 -22.08
CA LYS A 493 1.77 -2.51 -21.77
C LYS A 493 0.48 -3.08 -22.40
N GLY A 494 -0.31 -2.25 -23.07
CA GLY A 494 -1.63 -2.60 -23.57
C GLY A 494 -1.61 -3.44 -24.86
N PRO A 495 -2.78 -3.87 -25.37
CA PRO A 495 -2.88 -4.61 -26.62
C PRO A 495 -2.25 -3.84 -27.80
N GLY A 496 -1.32 -4.49 -28.50
CA GLY A 496 -0.51 -3.85 -29.54
C GLY A 496 0.56 -2.91 -28.98
N VAL A 497 1.13 -3.25 -27.83
CA VAL A 497 2.40 -2.73 -27.30
C VAL A 497 3.30 -3.92 -26.99
N ASP A 498 3.74 -4.61 -28.04
CA ASP A 498 4.61 -5.77 -27.94
C ASP A 498 6.08 -5.37 -28.07
N ALA A 499 7.00 -6.10 -27.44
CA ALA A 499 8.44 -5.78 -27.47
C ALA A 499 9.08 -5.90 -28.87
N GLY A 500 8.36 -6.44 -29.86
CA GLY A 500 8.73 -6.47 -31.27
C GLY A 500 8.08 -5.39 -32.15
N ASP A 501 7.27 -4.49 -31.58
CA ASP A 501 6.68 -3.38 -32.33
C ASP A 501 7.73 -2.35 -32.75
N SER A 502 7.71 -1.93 -34.00
CA SER A 502 8.55 -0.83 -34.50
C SER A 502 7.86 0.53 -34.34
N CYS A 503 8.66 1.59 -34.38
CA CYS A 503 8.21 2.96 -34.53
C CYS A 503 7.40 3.14 -35.84
N ARG A 504 6.44 4.07 -35.83
CA ARG A 504 5.68 4.49 -37.01
C ARG A 504 6.54 5.26 -38.04
N LYS A 505 7.71 5.75 -37.64
CA LYS A 505 8.56 6.68 -38.41
C LYS A 505 9.95 6.13 -38.77
N CYS A 506 10.37 5.03 -38.16
CA CYS A 506 11.66 4.36 -38.42
C CYS A 506 11.60 2.88 -38.01
N THR A 507 12.68 2.14 -38.23
CA THR A 507 12.79 0.71 -37.86
C THR A 507 13.08 0.45 -36.39
N ASP A 508 13.36 1.48 -35.58
CA ASP A 508 13.66 1.33 -34.16
C ASP A 508 12.47 0.75 -33.38
N SER A 509 12.76 0.02 -32.30
CA SER A 509 11.73 -0.51 -31.37
C SER A 509 10.86 0.60 -30.77
N MET A 510 9.60 0.29 -30.50
CA MET A 510 8.69 1.22 -29.83
C MET A 510 9.14 1.49 -28.39
N PHE A 511 9.09 2.76 -28.00
CA PHE A 511 9.26 3.24 -26.64
C PHE A 511 7.92 3.62 -25.99
N LEU A 512 7.02 4.26 -26.74
CA LEU A 512 5.72 4.75 -26.25
C LEU A 512 4.63 4.69 -27.35
N LYS A 513 3.42 4.25 -26.99
CA LYS A 513 2.19 4.46 -27.77
C LYS A 513 1.52 5.77 -27.35
N CYS A 514 1.28 6.69 -28.28
CA CYS A 514 0.72 8.01 -27.97
C CYS A 514 -0.75 7.91 -27.51
N GLY A 515 -1.07 8.48 -26.34
CA GLY A 515 -2.43 8.52 -25.79
C GLY A 515 -3.44 9.32 -26.60
N TRP A 516 -2.98 10.19 -27.52
CA TRP A 516 -3.81 11.00 -28.42
C TRP A 516 -4.11 10.28 -29.73
N CYS A 517 -3.10 10.14 -30.60
CA CYS A 517 -3.23 9.64 -31.97
C CYS A 517 -2.88 8.15 -32.13
N GLN A 518 -2.58 7.45 -31.03
CA GLN A 518 -2.20 6.03 -31.01
C GLN A 518 -0.93 5.63 -31.78
N GLU A 519 -0.16 6.59 -32.32
CA GLU A 519 1.13 6.31 -32.97
C GLU A 519 2.10 5.60 -32.01
N LYS A 520 2.71 4.52 -32.49
CA LYS A 520 3.84 3.82 -31.88
C LYS A 520 5.12 4.60 -32.18
N LEU A 521 5.88 5.03 -31.17
CA LEU A 521 7.04 5.90 -31.32
C LEU A 521 8.26 5.35 -30.58
N CYS A 522 9.44 5.34 -31.21
CA CYS A 522 10.71 5.17 -30.48
C CYS A 522 11.05 6.44 -29.69
N PHE A 523 12.02 6.35 -28.75
CA PHE A 523 12.38 7.47 -27.88
C PHE A 523 12.79 8.72 -28.66
N ALA A 524 13.59 8.58 -29.71
CA ALA A 524 14.03 9.70 -30.55
C ALA A 524 12.87 10.43 -31.24
N HIS A 525 11.88 9.69 -31.74
CA HIS A 525 10.69 10.25 -32.40
C HIS A 525 9.63 10.79 -31.44
N TRP A 526 9.57 10.29 -30.20
CA TRP A 526 8.75 10.89 -29.15
C TRP A 526 9.37 12.18 -28.62
N TRP A 527 10.65 12.14 -28.28
CA TRP A 527 11.38 13.25 -27.64
C TRP A 527 11.77 14.37 -28.60
N GLY A 528 12.05 14.05 -29.87
CA GLY A 528 12.67 14.97 -30.82
C GLY A 528 14.20 15.00 -30.65
N LEU A 529 14.85 13.88 -30.97
CA LEU A 529 16.31 13.73 -30.98
C LEU A 529 16.78 13.25 -32.34
N GLY A 530 17.92 13.75 -32.80
CA GLY A 530 18.51 13.38 -34.08
C GLY A 530 17.88 14.09 -35.28
N TYR A 531 18.09 13.51 -36.47
CA TYR A 531 17.68 14.04 -37.76
C TYR A 531 16.87 12.98 -38.52
N ASP A 532 15.91 13.42 -39.34
CA ASP A 532 15.10 12.54 -40.18
C ASP A 532 15.84 12.11 -41.46
N SER A 533 15.17 11.34 -42.33
CA SER A 533 15.72 10.90 -43.62
C SER A 533 16.06 12.04 -44.60
N ASN A 534 15.59 13.26 -44.34
CA ASN A 534 15.81 14.45 -45.15
C ASN A 534 16.92 15.35 -44.57
N GLY A 535 17.42 15.03 -43.36
CA GLY A 535 18.36 15.86 -42.62
C GLY A 535 17.70 17.00 -41.82
N GLU A 536 16.37 17.01 -41.66
CA GLU A 536 15.70 17.94 -40.74
C GLU A 536 15.81 17.44 -39.28
N LEU A 537 15.93 18.36 -38.32
CA LEU A 537 15.86 18.03 -36.90
C LEU A 537 14.51 17.40 -36.56
N ILE A 538 14.52 16.22 -35.93
CA ILE A 538 13.30 15.50 -35.54
C ILE A 538 12.55 16.34 -34.50
N LYS A 539 11.35 16.80 -34.88
CA LYS A 539 10.48 17.60 -34.02
C LYS A 539 9.83 16.70 -32.96
N CYS A 540 9.90 17.13 -31.71
CA CYS A 540 9.29 16.52 -30.53
C CYS A 540 7.79 16.22 -30.75
N HIS A 541 7.32 15.02 -30.38
CA HIS A 541 5.94 14.59 -30.62
C HIS A 541 4.98 15.20 -29.58
N TYR A 542 4.54 16.44 -29.86
CA TYR A 542 3.48 17.11 -29.12
C TYR A 542 2.15 17.01 -29.89
N CYS A 543 1.40 15.94 -29.65
CA CYS A 543 0.11 15.69 -30.32
C CYS A 543 -1.08 16.17 -29.47
N THR A 544 -2.09 16.76 -30.12
CA THR A 544 -3.40 17.15 -29.53
C THR A 544 -4.59 16.62 -30.36
N HIS A 545 -4.33 15.78 -31.36
CA HIS A 545 -5.36 15.15 -32.19
C HIS A 545 -5.75 13.79 -31.60
N TYR A 546 -6.96 13.70 -31.04
CA TYR A 546 -7.50 12.48 -30.46
C TYR A 546 -8.07 11.57 -31.54
N ILE A 547 -7.66 10.29 -31.53
CA ILE A 547 -8.20 9.20 -32.35
C ILE A 547 -8.57 8.08 -31.38
N ASP A 548 -9.85 7.75 -31.27
CA ASP A 548 -10.42 6.86 -30.25
C ASP A 548 -9.83 5.44 -30.24
#